data_AF-A0A7Y5NEF4-F1
#
_entry.id   AF-A0A7Y5NEF4-F1
#
_cell.length_a   1.000
_cell.length_b   1.000
_cell.length_c   1.000
_cell.angle_alpha   90.00
_cell.angle_beta   90.00
_cell.angle_gamma   90.00
#
_symmetry.space_group_name_H-M   'P 1'
#
loop_
_entity.id
_entity.type
_entity.pdbx_description
1 polymer ?
#
loop_
_entity_poly.entity_id
_entity_poly.type
_entity_poly.pdbx_seq_one_letter_code
_entity_poly.pdbx_strand_id
1 'polypeptide(L)' 'MNCKKAEKYLAAFVDGELRGWWRRRAFVKHLEKCALCQKMVEIQKQIKNLLHAKVRRMKAPDDLETKIHQALESEWH' A
#
# COMPACT_ATOMS: atom_id res chain seq x y z
N MET A 1 -10.58 16.54 -0.55
CA MET A 1 -11.27 16.00 0.64
C MET A 1 -10.81 16.74 1.88
N ASN A 2 -11.45 16.54 3.03
CA ASN A 2 -11.01 17.08 4.32
C ASN A 2 -10.29 16.01 5.18
N CYS A 3 -9.62 16.44 6.25
CA CYS A 3 -8.84 15.54 7.12
C CYS A 3 -9.69 14.43 7.72
N LYS A 4 -10.93 14.72 8.14
CA LYS A 4 -11.85 13.72 8.72
C LYS A 4 -12.17 12.57 7.75
N LYS A 5 -12.31 12.87 6.45
CA LYS A 5 -12.48 11.84 5.41
C LYS A 5 -11.16 11.14 5.10
N ALA A 6 -10.04 11.87 5.12
CA ALA A 6 -8.72 11.32 4.85
C ALA A 6 -8.31 10.27 5.91
N GLU A 7 -8.52 10.56 7.19
CA GLU A 7 -8.22 9.65 8.30
C GLU A 7 -8.83 8.26 8.12
N LYS A 8 -10.08 8.19 7.62
CA LYS A 8 -10.78 6.93 7.33
C LYS A 8 -10.14 6.09 6.21
N TYR A 9 -9.36 6.72 5.33
CA TYR A 9 -8.72 6.07 4.19
C TYR A 9 -7.25 5.78 4.40
N LEU A 10 -6.69 6.16 5.54
CA LEU A 10 -5.26 6.20 5.77
C LEU A 10 -4.65 4.79 5.76
N ALA A 11 -5.23 3.87 6.54
CA ALA A 11 -4.80 2.47 6.58
C ALA A 11 -4.96 1.80 5.21
N ALA A 12 -6.15 1.89 4.62
CA ALA A 12 -6.42 1.33 3.29
C ALA A 12 -5.46 1.88 2.21
N PHE A 13 -5.05 3.15 2.31
CA PHE A 13 -4.06 3.72 1.40
C PHE A 13 -2.67 3.13 1.61
N VAL A 14 -2.22 2.98 2.86
CA VAL A 14 -0.91 2.39 3.22
C VAL A 14 -0.83 0.91 2.85
N ASP A 15 -1.94 0.20 2.91
CA ASP A 15 -2.03 -1.22 2.53
C ASP A 15 -2.28 -1.46 1.04
N GLY A 16 -2.49 -0.40 0.26
CA GLY A 16 -2.78 -0.51 -1.17
C GLY A 16 -4.21 -0.95 -1.48
N GLU A 17 -5.06 -1.05 -0.46
CA GLU A 17 -6.45 -1.51 -0.54
C GLU A 17 -7.47 -0.37 -0.78
N LEU A 18 -7.02 0.89 -0.91
CA LEU A 18 -7.91 2.02 -1.16
C LEU A 18 -8.55 1.93 -2.56
N ARG A 19 -9.76 1.35 -2.61
CA ARG A 19 -10.52 1.16 -3.85
C ARG A 19 -11.12 2.46 -4.39
N GLY A 20 -11.27 2.51 -5.71
CA GLY A 20 -11.88 3.59 -6.46
C GLY A 20 -10.88 4.65 -6.89
N TRP A 21 -10.68 4.79 -8.20
CA TRP A 21 -9.68 5.69 -8.79
C TRP A 21 -9.84 7.15 -8.33
N TRP A 22 -11.07 7.67 -8.37
CA TRP A 22 -11.38 9.03 -7.92
C TRP A 22 -11.08 9.25 -6.43
N ARG A 23 -11.32 8.24 -5.60
CA ARG A 23 -11.06 8.30 -4.16
C ARG A 23 -9.56 8.37 -3.88
N ARG A 24 -8.80 7.48 -4.54
CA ARG A 24 -7.32 7.49 -4.47
C ARG A 24 -6.75 8.81 -4.94
N ARG A 25 -7.20 9.31 -6.10
CA ARG A 25 -6.77 10.62 -6.64
C ARG A 25 -7.09 11.77 -5.69
N ALA A 26 -8.29 11.80 -5.12
CA ALA A 26 -8.68 12.84 -4.17
C ALA A 26 -7.86 12.76 -2.87
N PHE A 27 -7.47 11.56 -2.45
CA PHE A 27 -6.65 11.33 -1.26
C PHE A 27 -5.22 11.84 -1.48
N VAL A 28 -4.60 11.44 -2.60
CA VAL A 28 -3.26 11.91 -3.00
C VAL A 28 -3.21 13.44 -3.10
N LYS A 29 -4.19 14.06 -3.78
CA LYS A 29 -4.32 15.52 -3.86
C LYS A 29 -4.45 16.21 -2.48
N HIS A 30 -5.02 15.52 -1.49
CA HIS A 30 -5.11 16.05 -0.14
C HIS A 30 -3.75 15.94 0.59
N LEU A 31 -3.04 14.83 0.43
CA LEU A 31 -1.71 14.65 1.00
C LEU A 31 -0.71 15.69 0.49
N GLU A 32 -0.81 16.10 -0.78
CA GLU A 32 0.01 17.18 -1.36
C GLU A 32 -0.14 18.52 -0.62
N LYS A 33 -1.26 18.73 0.10
CA LYS A 33 -1.60 20.02 0.72
C LYS A 33 -1.72 19.96 2.24
N CYS A 34 -1.66 18.77 2.84
CA CYS A 34 -1.91 18.58 4.27
C CYS A 34 -0.75 17.83 4.93
N ALA A 35 0.17 18.59 5.55
CA ALA A 35 1.31 18.05 6.27
C ALA A 35 0.92 17.09 7.41
N LEU A 36 -0.21 17.36 8.09
CA LEU A 36 -0.70 16.47 9.16
C LEU A 36 -1.04 15.08 8.62
N CYS A 37 -1.84 15.00 7.55
CA CYS A 37 -2.24 13.73 6.97
C CYS A 37 -1.06 13.01 6.30
N GLN A 38 -0.12 13.76 5.71
CA GLN A 38 1.14 13.21 5.20
C GLN A 38 1.96 12.56 6.33
N LYS A 39 2.12 13.24 7.48
CA LYS A 39 2.83 12.71 8.64
C LYS A 39 2.17 11.44 9.18
N MET A 40 0.84 11.40 9.22
CA MET A 40 0.10 10.20 9.64
C MET A 40 0.33 9.01 8.69
N VAL A 41 0.35 9.24 7.37
CA VAL A 41 0.67 8.20 6.38
C VAL A 41 2.08 7.66 6.61
N GLU A 42 3.03 8.54 6.89
CA GLU A 42 4.41 8.16 7.14
C GLU A 42 4.56 7.31 8.41
N ILE A 43 3.89 7.70 9.50
CA ILE A 43 3.85 6.91 10.74
C ILE A 43 3.31 5.50 10.48
N GLN A 44 2.20 5.37 9.74
CA GLN A 44 1.64 4.06 9.43
C GLN A 44 2.56 3.21 8.53
N LYS A 45 3.26 3.82 7.56
CA LYS A 45 4.29 3.13 6.76
C LYS A 45 5.44 2.62 7.64
N GLN A 46 5.91 3.42 8.59
CA GLN A 46 6.96 3.02 9.53
C GLN A 46 6.50 1.83 10.37
N ILE A 47 5.27 1.86 10.91
CA ILE A 47 4.70 0.74 11.65
C ILE A 47 4.62 -0.52 10.78
N LYS A 48 4.13 -0.41 9.55
CA LYS A 48 4.09 -1.52 8.59
C LYS A 48 5.46 -2.13 8.33
N ASN A 49 6.49 -1.30 8.16
CA ASN A 49 7.86 -1.75 7.97
C ASN A 49 8.41 -2.46 9.22
N LEU A 50 8.12 -1.95 10.42
CA LEU A 50 8.49 -2.60 11.68
C LEU A 50 7.83 -3.98 11.81
N LEU A 51 6.54 -4.10 11.45
CA LEU A 51 5.83 -5.38 11.44
C LEU A 51 6.49 -6.34 10.43
N HIS A 52 6.76 -5.89 9.21
CA HIS A 52 7.42 -6.71 8.18
C HIS A 52 8.82 -7.18 8.62
N ALA A 53 9.54 -6.40 9.42
CA ALA A 53 10.84 -6.77 9.96
C ALA A 53 10.76 -7.79 11.11
N LYS A 54 9.64 -7.85 11.83
CA LYS A 54 9.46 -8.71 13.01
C LYS A 54 8.68 -9.98 12.72
N VAL A 55 7.80 -9.96 11.71
CA VAL A 55 7.00 -11.12 11.33
C VAL A 55 7.91 -12.19 10.73
N ARG A 56 7.76 -13.43 11.20
CA ARG A 56 8.46 -14.59 10.65
C ARG A 56 8.10 -14.73 9.17
N ARG A 57 9.10 -14.63 8.30
CA ARG A 57 8.92 -14.94 6.88
C ARG A 57 8.66 -16.44 6.74
N MET A 58 7.56 -16.79 6.09
CA MET A 58 7.32 -18.16 5.68
C MET A 58 8.09 -18.42 4.39
N LYS A 59 8.73 -19.60 4.30
CA LYS A 59 9.35 -20.03 3.05
C LYS A 59 8.23 -20.17 2.02
N ALA A 60 8.39 -19.52 0.88
CA ALA A 60 7.51 -19.77 -0.26
C ALA A 60 7.74 -21.21 -0.77
N PRO A 61 6.75 -21.82 -1.44
CA PRO A 61 6.97 -23.04 -2.21
C PRO A 61 8.13 -22.87 -3.19
N ASP A 62 8.97 -23.88 -3.33
CA ASP A 62 10.19 -23.81 -4.16
C ASP A 62 9.89 -23.55 -5.64
N ASP A 63 8.71 -23.92 -6.11
CA ASP A 63 8.25 -23.76 -7.49
C ASP A 63 7.51 -22.43 -7.74
N LEU A 64 7.20 -21.65 -6.70
CA LEU A 64 6.41 -20.43 -6.83
C LEU A 64 7.14 -19.38 -7.66
N GLU A 65 8.45 -19.24 -7.47
CA GLU A 65 9.27 -18.30 -8.24
C GLU A 65 9.21 -18.62 -9.73
N THR A 66 9.47 -19.87 -10.11
CA THR A 66 9.41 -20.32 -11.52
C THR A 66 8.03 -20.08 -12.13
N LYS A 67 6.95 -20.36 -11.39
CA LYS A 67 5.58 -20.12 -11.85
C LYS A 67 5.28 -18.64 -12.06
N ILE A 68 5.76 -17.76 -11.18
CA ILE A 68 5.61 -16.30 -11.34
C ILE A 68 6.35 -15.82 -12.59
N HIS A 69 7.59 -16.27 -12.80
CA HIS A 69 8.38 -15.92 -13.99
C HIS A 69 7.71 -16.34 -15.29
N GLN A 70 7.24 -17.59 -15.38
CA GLN A 70 6.53 -18.10 -16.56
C GLN A 70 5.23 -17.34 -16.83
N ALA A 71 4.45 -17.05 -15.79
CA ALA A 71 3.21 -16.29 -15.92
C ALA A 71 3.47 -14.87 -16.46
N LEU A 72 4.50 -14.20 -15.93
CA LEU A 72 4.90 -12.88 -16.43
C LEU A 72 5.27 -12.97 -17.91
N GLU A 73 6.17 -13.86 -18.32
CA GLU A 73 6.58 -14.03 -19.73
C GLU A 73 5.40 -14.28 -20.68
N SER A 74 4.41 -15.06 -20.24
CA SER A 74 3.21 -15.35 -21.03
C SER A 74 2.24 -14.19 -21.20
N GLU A 75 2.24 -13.18 -20.32
CA GLU A 75 1.40 -11.98 -20.46
C GLU A 75 1.95 -10.96 -21.47
N TRP A 76 3.22 -11.08 -21.87
CA TRP A 76 3.87 -10.21 -22.87
C TRP A 76 3.86 -10.79 -24.30
N HIS A 77 3.28 -11.97 -24.50
CA HIS A 77 3.11 -12.65 -25.79
C HIS A 77 1.63 -12.82 -26.13
#